data_AF-A0A1B9DA88-F1
#
_entry.id   AF-A0A1B9DA88-F1
#
_cell.length_a   1.000
_cell.length_b   1.000
_cell.length_c   1.000
_cell.angle_alpha   90.00
_cell.angle_beta   90.00
_cell.angle_gamma   90.00
#
_symmetry.space_group_name_H-M   'P 1'
#
loop_
_entity.id
_entity.type
_entity.pdbx_description
1 polymer ?
#
loop_
_entity_poly.entity_id
_entity_poly.type
_entity_poly.pdbx_seq_one_letter_code
_entity_poly.pdbx_strand_id
1 'polypeptide(L)'
;MNARQLELSFDPTIADRFVEFHRSNPNVYATLLRLAREWVQQTGGKKIGIGALYERARWELAITTNDPDYRLNNDFRAFFARLIMYENPDLRGLFELRYSAADEWLASLGRTA
;
A
#
# COMPACT_ATOMS: atom_id res chain seq x y z
N MET A 1 -2.51 -7.28 -48.03
CA MET A 1 -2.47 -8.38 -47.04
C MET A 1 -2.35 -7.73 -45.66
N ASN A 2 -3.41 -7.79 -44.84
CA ASN A 2 -3.49 -7.10 -43.55
C ASN A 2 -2.76 -7.92 -42.47
N ALA A 3 -1.55 -7.52 -42.11
CA ALA A 3 -0.93 -7.90 -40.84
C ALA A 3 -1.22 -6.78 -39.82
N ARG A 4 -2.48 -6.69 -39.36
CA ARG A 4 -2.79 -5.86 -38.18
C ARG A 4 -2.68 -6.75 -36.95
N GLN A 5 -1.45 -6.77 -36.46
CA GLN A 5 -1.03 -6.93 -35.07
C GLN A 5 -2.19 -6.99 -34.08
N LEU A 6 -2.29 -8.08 -33.32
CA LEU A 6 -3.10 -8.14 -32.11
C LEU A 6 -2.57 -7.08 -31.13
N GLU A 7 -3.26 -5.95 -31.00
CA GLU A 7 -3.13 -5.11 -29.82
C GLU A 7 -3.81 -5.84 -28.66
N LEU A 8 -3.06 -6.70 -27.97
CA LEU A 8 -3.41 -7.16 -26.64
C LEU A 8 -3.26 -5.96 -25.69
N SER A 9 -4.34 -5.20 -25.51
CA SER A 9 -4.44 -4.24 -24.42
C SER A 9 -4.54 -5.02 -23.11
N PHE A 10 -3.44 -5.17 -22.39
CA PHE A 10 -3.48 -5.67 -21.02
C PHE A 10 -3.92 -4.52 -20.12
N ASP A 11 -5.13 -4.63 -19.57
CA ASP A 11 -5.57 -3.72 -18.51
C ASP A 11 -4.61 -3.82 -17.31
N PRO A 12 -4.20 -2.69 -16.71
CA PRO A 12 -3.27 -2.71 -15.60
C PRO A 12 -3.88 -3.44 -14.40
N THR A 13 -3.09 -4.35 -13.81
CA THR A 13 -3.53 -5.10 -12.63
C THR A 13 -3.69 -4.16 -11.44
N ILE A 14 -4.35 -4.64 -10.37
CA ILE A 14 -4.39 -3.91 -9.10
C ILE A 14 -2.98 -3.63 -8.52
N ALA A 15 -2.03 -4.53 -8.76
CA ALA A 15 -0.64 -4.37 -8.34
C ALA A 15 0.05 -3.25 -9.13
N ASP A 16 -0.14 -3.21 -10.46
CA ASP A 16 0.42 -2.14 -11.30
C ASP A 16 -0.13 -0.77 -10.89
N ARG A 17 -1.45 -0.70 -10.65
CA ARG A 17 -2.11 0.52 -10.15
C ARG A 17 -1.59 0.93 -8.77
N PHE A 18 -1.31 -0.03 -7.89
CA PHE A 18 -0.72 0.24 -6.59
C PHE A 18 0.70 0.81 -6.71
N VAL A 19 1.55 0.21 -7.54
CA VAL A 19 2.93 0.66 -7.74
C VAL A 19 2.95 2.09 -8.27
N GLU A 20 2.13 2.39 -9.27
CA GLU A 20 2.03 3.75 -9.81
C GLU A 20 1.52 4.75 -8.76
N PHE A 21 0.48 4.36 -8.01
CA PHE A 21 -0.07 5.19 -6.94
C PHE A 21 0.97 5.47 -5.85
N HIS A 22 1.68 4.44 -5.38
CA HIS A 22 2.70 4.57 -4.35
C HIS A 22 3.86 5.47 -4.80
N ARG A 23 4.31 5.29 -6.05
CA ARG A 23 5.36 6.12 -6.66
C ARG A 23 4.94 7.59 -6.76
N SER A 24 3.70 7.83 -7.16
CA SER A 24 3.16 9.19 -7.31
C SER A 24 2.83 9.86 -5.96
N ASN A 25 2.65 9.07 -4.89
CA ASN A 25 2.20 9.55 -3.58
C ASN A 25 3.11 9.07 -2.43
N PRO A 26 4.41 9.45 -2.41
CA PRO A 26 5.36 8.96 -1.39
C PRO A 26 4.95 9.34 0.05
N ASN A 27 4.26 10.47 0.21
CA ASN A 27 3.78 10.96 1.51
C ASN A 27 2.78 10.01 2.18
N VAL A 28 2.02 9.22 1.41
CA VAL A 28 1.08 8.23 1.96
C VAL A 28 1.83 7.16 2.73
N TYR A 29 2.90 6.61 2.12
CA TYR A 29 3.72 5.59 2.77
C TYR A 29 4.42 6.16 4.02
N ALA A 30 5.02 7.34 3.91
CA ALA A 30 5.67 8.00 5.04
C ALA A 30 4.71 8.22 6.22
N THR A 31 3.49 8.66 5.93
CA THR A 31 2.44 8.86 6.95
C THR A 31 2.04 7.55 7.60
N LEU A 32 1.77 6.51 6.80
CA LEU A 32 1.38 5.20 7.32
C LEU A 32 2.50 4.58 8.16
N LEU A 33 3.75 4.68 7.73
CA LEU A 33 4.91 4.17 8.47
C LEU A 33 5.04 4.88 9.83
N ARG A 34 4.94 6.22 9.86
CA ARG A 34 4.97 6.98 11.11
C ARG A 34 3.84 6.54 12.06
N LEU A 35 2.62 6.44 11.57
CA LEU A 35 1.47 6.01 12.37
C LEU A 35 1.64 4.57 12.90
N ALA A 36 2.25 3.67 12.11
CA ALA A 36 2.55 2.30 12.56
C ALA A 36 3.55 2.30 13.72
N ARG A 37 4.58 3.16 13.66
CA ARG A 37 5.58 3.33 14.72
C ARG A 37 4.98 3.91 15.98
N GLU A 38 4.16 4.94 15.86
CA GLU A 38 3.43 5.55 16.98
C GLU A 38 2.54 4.51 17.67
N TRP A 39 1.83 3.70 16.90
CA TRP A 39 1.00 2.62 17.45
C TRP A 39 1.82 1.60 18.25
N VAL A 40 2.95 1.13 17.72
CA VAL A 40 3.82 0.18 18.42
C VAL A 40 4.32 0.79 19.74
N GLN A 41 4.77 2.05 19.73
CA GLN A 41 5.24 2.76 20.91
C GLN A 41 4.15 2.90 21.97
N GLN A 42 2.91 3.23 21.58
CA GLN A 42 1.82 3.48 22.52
C GLN A 42 1.18 2.20 23.07
N THR A 43 1.21 1.11 22.31
CA THR A 43 0.48 -0.12 22.67
C THR A 43 1.37 -1.26 23.15
N GLY A 44 2.69 -1.11 23.03
CA GLY A 44 3.63 -2.20 23.27
C GLY A 44 3.56 -3.27 22.19
N GLY A 45 3.28 -2.90 20.94
CA GLY A 45 3.27 -3.82 19.80
C GLY A 45 2.01 -4.69 19.66
N LYS A 46 0.84 -4.20 20.10
CA LYS A 46 -0.43 -4.88 19.83
C LYS A 46 -0.70 -4.91 18.33
N LYS A 47 -1.32 -6.00 17.85
CA LYS A 47 -1.75 -6.08 16.45
C LYS A 47 -2.83 -5.05 16.14
N ILE A 48 -2.86 -4.60 14.89
CA ILE A 48 -3.85 -3.64 14.39
C ILE A 48 -4.24 -3.96 12.94
N GLY A 49 -5.48 -3.66 12.56
CA GLY A 49 -5.87 -3.68 11.14
C GLY A 49 -5.36 -2.44 10.41
N ILE A 50 -4.77 -2.61 9.22
CA ILE A 50 -4.26 -1.49 8.41
C ILE A 50 -5.33 -0.43 8.11
N GLY A 51 -6.60 -0.81 8.08
CA GLY A 51 -7.72 0.11 7.88
C GLY A 51 -7.74 1.25 8.90
N ALA A 52 -7.40 0.99 10.16
CA ALA A 52 -7.37 2.03 11.19
C ALA A 52 -6.31 3.10 10.90
N LEU A 53 -5.09 2.69 10.52
CA LEU A 53 -4.04 3.63 10.13
C LEU A 53 -4.40 4.35 8.83
N TYR A 54 -5.08 3.66 7.90
CA TYR A 54 -5.46 4.22 6.62
C TYR A 54 -6.51 5.34 6.73
N GLU A 55 -7.51 5.18 7.60
CA GLU A 55 -8.46 6.28 7.86
C GLU A 55 -7.79 7.44 8.58
N ARG A 56 -6.87 7.16 9.51
CA ARG A 56 -6.10 8.22 10.16
C ARG A 56 -5.23 8.99 9.17
N ALA A 57 -4.52 8.29 8.29
CA ALA A 57 -3.72 8.89 7.22
C ALA A 57 -4.61 9.69 6.25
N ARG A 58 -5.81 9.20 5.92
CA ARG A 58 -6.78 9.93 5.09
C ARG A 58 -7.15 11.28 5.71
N TRP A 59 -7.45 11.29 7.01
CA TRP A 59 -7.79 12.52 7.72
C TRP A 59 -6.60 13.50 7.75
N GLU A 60 -5.39 13.03 8.08
CA GLU A 60 -4.20 13.89 8.16
C GLU A 60 -3.83 14.47 6.79
N LEU A 61 -3.80 13.62 5.75
CA LEU A 61 -3.48 14.06 4.40
C LEU A 61 -4.51 15.08 3.90
N ALA A 62 -5.81 14.84 4.09
CA ALA A 62 -6.87 15.77 3.68
C ALA A 62 -6.80 17.15 4.35
N ILE A 63 -6.21 17.25 5.54
CA ILE A 63 -6.00 18.56 6.20
C ILE A 63 -4.74 19.25 5.67
N THR A 64 -3.71 18.47 5.34
CA THR A 64 -2.42 19.01 4.87
C THR A 64 -2.39 19.30 3.37
N THR A 65 -3.27 18.67 2.59
CA THR A 65 -3.34 18.82 1.13
C THR A 65 -4.74 19.25 0.70
N ASN A 66 -4.80 20.23 -0.20
CA ASN A 66 -6.05 20.63 -0.87
C ASN A 66 -6.23 19.91 -2.22
N ASP A 67 -5.43 18.88 -2.47
CA ASP A 67 -5.34 18.23 -3.77
C ASP A 67 -6.35 17.06 -3.88
N PRO A 68 -7.34 17.14 -4.79
CA PRO A 68 -8.36 16.11 -4.99
C PRO A 68 -7.79 14.78 -5.52
N ASP A 69 -6.58 14.75 -6.06
CA ASP A 69 -5.94 13.55 -6.61
C ASP A 69 -5.38 12.62 -5.51
N TYR A 70 -5.36 13.06 -4.24
CA TYR A 70 -5.01 12.25 -3.06
C TYR A 70 -6.11 11.26 -2.63
N ARG A 71 -6.87 10.71 -3.58
CA ARG A 71 -7.95 9.77 -3.26
C ARG A 71 -7.39 8.40 -2.89
N LEU A 72 -7.11 8.22 -1.60
CA LEU A 72 -6.73 6.94 -1.00
C LEU A 72 -7.75 5.83 -1.33
N ASN A 73 -7.37 4.94 -2.25
CA ASN A 73 -8.17 3.78 -2.64
C ASN A 73 -8.10 2.70 -1.57
N ASN A 74 -9.24 2.11 -1.21
CA ASN A 74 -9.33 1.04 -0.22
C ASN A 74 -8.58 -0.22 -0.62
N ASP A 75 -8.50 -0.48 -1.92
CA ASP A 75 -7.85 -1.65 -2.51
C ASP A 75 -6.34 -1.69 -2.22
N PHE A 76 -5.71 -0.54 -1.98
CA PHE A 76 -4.27 -0.42 -1.73
C PHE A 76 -3.85 -0.67 -0.28
N ARG A 77 -4.81 -0.76 0.65
CA ARG A 77 -4.53 -1.02 2.09
C ARG A 77 -3.73 -2.30 2.29
N ALA A 78 -4.13 -3.36 1.60
CA ALA A 78 -3.48 -4.67 1.70
C ALA A 78 -2.02 -4.65 1.22
N PHE A 79 -1.72 -3.82 0.22
CA PHE A 79 -0.38 -3.62 -0.32
C PHE A 79 0.48 -2.83 0.66
N PHE A 80 -0.01 -1.71 1.18
CA PHE A 80 0.72 -0.92 2.17
C PHE A 80 1.03 -1.71 3.44
N ALA A 81 0.09 -2.51 3.96
CA ALA A 81 0.34 -3.36 5.13
C ALA A 81 1.53 -4.30 4.92
N ARG A 82 1.59 -4.95 3.75
CA ARG A 82 2.66 -5.89 3.38
C ARG A 82 3.97 -5.18 3.12
N LEU A 83 3.95 -4.08 2.37
CA LEU A 83 5.13 -3.27 2.07
C LEU A 83 5.78 -2.76 3.36
N ILE A 84 5.00 -2.21 4.30
CA ILE A 84 5.52 -1.74 5.59
C ILE A 84 6.21 -2.88 6.36
N MET A 85 5.57 -4.04 6.49
CA MET A 85 6.15 -5.19 7.21
C MET A 85 7.34 -5.83 6.47
N TYR A 86 7.41 -5.68 5.15
CA TYR A 86 8.51 -6.18 4.33
C TYR A 86 9.75 -5.30 4.45
N GLU A 87 9.59 -3.98 4.28
CA GLU A 87 10.69 -3.02 4.34
C GLU A 87 11.15 -2.70 5.77
N ASN A 88 10.32 -2.97 6.78
CA ASN A 88 10.60 -2.70 8.18
C ASN A 88 10.52 -4.00 9.00
N PRO A 89 11.64 -4.74 9.16
CA PRO A 89 11.64 -6.05 9.83
C PRO A 89 11.11 -6.03 11.27
N ASP A 90 11.26 -4.92 11.97
CA ASP A 90 10.79 -4.69 13.33
C ASP A 90 9.29 -4.34 13.43
N LEU A 91 8.62 -4.11 12.30
CA LEU A 91 7.16 -4.05 12.20
C LEU A 91 6.55 -5.36 11.70
N ARG A 92 7.35 -6.41 11.46
CA ARG A 92 6.86 -7.69 10.95
C ARG A 92 5.81 -8.29 11.91
N GLY A 93 4.65 -8.62 11.35
CA GLY A 93 3.53 -9.19 12.11
C GLY A 93 2.65 -8.16 12.84
N LEU A 94 2.89 -6.86 12.65
CA LEU A 94 2.06 -5.79 13.20
C LEU A 94 0.61 -5.85 12.71
N PHE A 95 0.40 -6.13 11.43
CA PHE A 95 -0.93 -6.08 10.83
C PHE A 95 -1.65 -7.42 10.88
N GLU A 96 -2.96 -7.37 11.16
CA GLU A 96 -3.86 -8.49 10.91
C GLU A 96 -4.14 -8.59 9.41
N LEU A 97 -3.66 -9.66 8.78
CA LEU A 97 -3.79 -9.87 7.34
C LEU A 97 -4.87 -10.90 6.99
N ARG A 98 -5.52 -10.66 5.86
CA ARG A 98 -6.29 -11.65 5.10
C ARG A 98 -5.61 -11.85 3.75
N TYR A 99 -5.79 -13.03 3.15
CA TYR A 99 -5.25 -13.31 1.81
C TYR A 99 -5.75 -12.28 0.79
N SER A 100 -4.86 -11.83 -0.09
CA SER A 100 -5.15 -10.83 -1.12
C SER A 100 -4.13 -10.88 -2.26
N ALA A 101 -4.43 -10.21 -3.38
CA ALA A 101 -3.48 -10.03 -4.49
C ALA A 101 -2.14 -9.38 -4.06
N ALA A 102 -2.11 -8.69 -2.91
CA ALA A 102 -0.88 -8.13 -2.37
C ALA A 102 0.11 -9.20 -1.89
N ASP A 103 -0.33 -10.41 -1.56
CA ASP A 103 0.58 -11.54 -1.23
C ASP A 103 1.38 -11.97 -2.46
N GLU A 104 0.68 -12.13 -3.60
CA GLU A 104 1.28 -12.52 -4.88
C GLU A 104 2.24 -11.44 -5.40
N TRP A 105 1.84 -10.17 -5.27
CA TRP A 105 2.70 -9.02 -5.57
C TRP A 105 3.94 -8.98 -4.68
N LEU A 106 3.82 -9.18 -3.37
CA LEU A 106 4.98 -9.19 -2.49
C LEU A 106 5.94 -10.34 -2.84
N ALA A 107 5.39 -11.50 -3.21
CA ALA A 107 6.17 -12.63 -3.68
C ALA A 107 6.83 -12.42 -5.05
N SER A 108 6.33 -11.48 -5.88
CA SER A 108 7.01 -11.11 -7.13
C SER A 108 8.21 -10.20 -6.86
N LEU A 109 8.12 -9.29 -5.88
CA LEU A 109 9.26 -8.43 -5.48
C LEU A 109 10.47 -9.24 -5.03
N GLY A 110 10.26 -10.27 -4.21
CA GLY A 110 11.33 -11.14 -3.71
C GLY A 110 11.98 -12.05 -4.77
N ARG A 111 11.38 -12.16 -5.97
CA ARG A 111 11.95 -12.91 -7.10
C ARG A 111 12.85 -12.05 -8.01
N THR A 112 12.75 -10.74 -7.87
CA THR A 112 13.54 -9.74 -8.62
C THR A 112 14.72 -9.18 -7.82
N ALA A 113 14.88 -9.56 -6.55
CA ALA A 113 15.95 -9.14 -5.65
C ALA A 113 17.12 -10.13 -5.62
#